data_AF-V5WMY1-F1
#
_entry.id   AF-V5WMY1-F1
#
_cell.length_a   1.000
_cell.length_b   1.000
_cell.length_c   1.000
_cell.angle_alpha   90.00
_cell.angle_beta   90.00
_cell.angle_gamma   90.00
#
_symmetry.space_group_name_H-M   'P 1'
#
loop_
_entity.id
_entity.type
_entity.pdbx_description
1 polymer ?
#
loop_
_entity_poly.entity_id
_entity_poly.type
_entity_poly.pdbx_seq_one_letter_code
_entity_poly.pdbx_strand_id
1 'polypeptide(L)'
;MPVLLKDNPAIEKAHHVYEDFTSDEQLMDMAEAHEKWVKDVNTRLKTARQQGLEQGLEQGLEQGLEQGLEQAKIEDAKKMLQKGYPIVDIAEITGLNEDQIKKLT
;
A
#
# COMPACT_ATOMS: atom_id res chain seq x y z
N MET A 1 -33.06 -32.19 -12.11
CA MET A 1 -31.85 -32.83 -12.69
C MET A 1 -32.05 -34.26 -13.20
N PRO A 2 -32.83 -35.17 -12.55
CA PRO A 2 -32.96 -36.56 -13.01
C PRO A 2 -33.63 -36.72 -14.39
N VAL A 3 -34.53 -35.79 -14.73
CA VAL A 3 -35.30 -35.81 -15.99
C VAL A 3 -34.45 -35.39 -17.19
N LEU A 4 -33.55 -34.41 -17.01
CA LEU A 4 -32.69 -33.87 -18.09
C LEU A 4 -31.54 -34.81 -18.49
N LEU A 5 -31.13 -35.69 -17.58
CA LEU A 5 -30.04 -36.66 -17.80
C LEU A 5 -30.50 -37.84 -18.67
N LYS A 6 -31.75 -38.29 -18.52
CA LYS A 6 -32.28 -39.47 -19.22
C LYS A 6 -32.61 -39.22 -20.69
N ASP A 7 -32.88 -37.98 -21.08
CA ASP A 7 -33.31 -37.66 -22.44
C ASP A 7 -32.15 -37.41 -23.42
N ASN A 8 -30.90 -37.30 -22.91
CA ASN A 8 -29.72 -37.07 -23.76
C ASN A 8 -28.50 -37.90 -23.31
N PRO A 9 -28.11 -38.93 -24.09
CA PRO A 9 -27.01 -39.83 -23.73
C PRO A 9 -25.64 -39.15 -23.68
N ALA A 10 -25.47 -37.97 -24.27
CA ALA A 10 -24.23 -37.18 -24.12
C ALA A 10 -24.16 -36.51 -22.74
N ILE A 11 -25.29 -36.05 -22.21
CA ILE A 11 -25.37 -35.40 -20.89
C ILE A 11 -25.19 -36.45 -19.78
N GLU A 12 -25.80 -37.63 -19.94
CA GLU A 12 -25.61 -38.77 -19.02
C GLU A 12 -24.14 -39.21 -18.94
N LYS A 13 -23.45 -39.34 -20.09
CA LYS A 13 -22.01 -39.67 -20.13
C LYS A 13 -21.15 -38.59 -19.47
N ALA A 14 -21.44 -37.31 -19.73
CA ALA A 14 -20.71 -36.22 -19.10
C ALA A 14 -20.91 -36.21 -17.57
N HIS A 15 -22.11 -36.55 -17.10
CA HIS A 15 -22.41 -36.64 -15.68
C HIS A 15 -21.69 -37.80 -15.00
N HIS A 16 -21.65 -38.99 -15.61
CA HIS A 16 -20.89 -40.12 -15.06
C HIS A 16 -19.38 -39.85 -15.03
N VAL A 17 -18.81 -39.25 -16.08
CA VAL A 17 -17.40 -38.84 -16.08
C VAL A 17 -17.12 -37.82 -14.98
N TYR A 18 -18.06 -36.90 -14.72
CA TYR A 18 -17.96 -35.94 -13.62
C TYR A 18 -18.04 -36.63 -12.26
N GLU A 19 -19.03 -37.51 -12.06
CA GLU A 19 -19.17 -38.30 -10.83
C GLU A 19 -17.89 -39.11 -10.57
N ASP A 20 -17.39 -39.87 -11.56
CA ASP A 20 -16.16 -40.66 -11.46
C ASP A 20 -14.94 -39.79 -11.10
N PHE A 21 -14.82 -38.62 -11.71
CA PHE A 21 -13.73 -37.67 -11.42
C PHE A 21 -13.84 -37.07 -10.01
N THR A 22 -15.05 -36.84 -9.52
CA THR A 22 -15.33 -36.30 -8.18
C THR A 22 -15.49 -37.36 -7.09
N SER A 23 -15.44 -38.65 -7.46
CA SER A 23 -15.65 -39.77 -6.53
C SER A 23 -14.46 -39.99 -5.60
N ASP A 24 -13.28 -39.49 -5.97
CA ASP A 24 -12.09 -39.50 -5.12
C ASP A 24 -12.11 -38.28 -4.18
N GLU A 25 -12.72 -38.48 -3.01
CA GLU A 25 -12.83 -37.49 -1.94
C GLU A 25 -11.46 -36.91 -1.54
N GLN A 26 -10.41 -37.74 -1.53
CA GLN A 26 -9.06 -37.29 -1.17
C GLN A 26 -8.49 -36.33 -2.21
N LEU A 27 -8.72 -36.61 -3.49
CA LEU A 27 -8.27 -35.75 -4.59
C LEU A 27 -9.00 -34.41 -4.58
N MET A 28 -10.31 -34.41 -4.30
CA MET A 28 -11.11 -33.19 -4.15
C MET A 28 -10.64 -32.34 -2.97
N ASP A 29 -10.43 -32.95 -1.80
CA ASP A 29 -9.90 -32.27 -0.62
C ASP A 29 -8.53 -31.64 -0.87
N MET A 30 -7.65 -32.35 -1.57
CA MET A 30 -6.33 -31.83 -1.95
C MET A 30 -6.44 -30.64 -2.92
N ALA A 31 -7.32 -30.73 -3.92
CA ALA A 31 -7.56 -29.64 -4.87
C ALA A 31 -8.12 -28.41 -4.17
N GLU A 32 -9.10 -28.58 -3.29
CA GLU A 32 -9.66 -27.50 -2.48
C GLU A 32 -8.62 -26.87 -1.55
N ALA A 33 -7.81 -27.68 -0.88
CA ALA A 33 -6.75 -27.20 0.01
C ALA A 33 -5.71 -26.37 -0.77
N HIS A 34 -5.34 -26.84 -1.96
CA HIS A 34 -4.45 -26.10 -2.85
C HIS A 34 -5.06 -24.78 -3.30
N GLU A 35 -6.33 -24.77 -3.74
CA GLU A 35 -7.01 -23.53 -4.11
C GLU A 35 -7.09 -22.53 -2.95
N LYS A 36 -7.44 -23.01 -1.76
CA LYS A 36 -7.49 -22.20 -0.53
C LYS A 36 -6.11 -21.59 -0.25
N TRP A 37 -5.06 -22.40 -0.31
CA TRP A 37 -3.69 -21.93 -0.11
C TRP A 37 -3.27 -20.87 -1.14
N VAL A 38 -3.55 -21.09 -2.42
CA VAL A 38 -3.25 -20.13 -3.49
C VAL A 38 -3.98 -18.81 -3.26
N LYS A 39 -5.26 -18.85 -2.90
CA LYS A 39 -6.06 -17.66 -2.60
C LYS A 39 -5.50 -16.91 -1.38
N ASP A 40 -5.12 -17.61 -0.33
CA ASP A 40 -4.52 -17.02 0.86
C ASP A 40 -3.19 -16.35 0.56
N VAL A 41 -2.30 -17.03 -0.18
CA VAL A 41 -0.99 -16.48 -0.58
C VAL A 41 -1.18 -15.22 -1.44
N ASN A 42 -2.05 -15.27 -2.44
CA ASN A 42 -2.34 -14.13 -3.29
C ASN A 42 -2.89 -12.94 -2.50
N THR A 43 -3.78 -13.22 -1.53
CA THR A 43 -4.35 -12.18 -0.66
C THR A 43 -3.28 -11.56 0.23
N ARG A 44 -2.44 -12.39 0.86
CA ARG A 44 -1.31 -11.91 1.68
C ARG A 44 -0.34 -11.07 0.87
N LEU A 45 0.03 -11.50 -0.33
CA LEU A 45 0.94 -10.76 -1.19
C LEU A 45 0.35 -9.41 -1.63
N LYS A 46 -0.93 -9.39 -1.99
CA LYS A 46 -1.64 -8.15 -2.35
C LYS A 46 -1.69 -7.18 -1.18
N THR A 47 -2.05 -7.65 0.01
CA THR A 47 -2.11 -6.82 1.22
C THR A 47 -0.73 -6.31 1.61
N ALA A 48 0.30 -7.15 1.60
CA ALA A 48 1.67 -6.75 1.92
C ALA A 48 2.17 -5.68 0.95
N ARG A 49 1.89 -5.82 -0.35
CA ARG A 49 2.24 -4.81 -1.35
C ARG A 49 1.52 -3.49 -1.11
N GLN A 50 0.23 -3.54 -0.80
CA GLN A 50 -0.56 -2.34 -0.52
C GLN A 50 -0.03 -1.60 0.72
N GLN A 51 0.19 -2.32 1.81
CA GLN A 51 0.73 -1.76 3.05
C GLN A 51 2.12 -1.17 2.85
N GLY A 52 3.01 -1.85 2.13
CA GLY A 52 4.34 -1.32 1.83
C GLY A 52 4.30 -0.04 1.00
N LEU A 53 3.38 0.05 0.04
CA LEU A 53 3.21 1.27 -0.76
C LEU A 53 2.65 2.43 0.07
N GLU A 54 1.64 2.15 0.90
CA GLU A 54 1.00 3.14 1.77
C GLU A 54 2.00 3.70 2.80
N GLN A 55 2.72 2.81 3.49
CA GLN A 55 3.77 3.22 4.44
C GLN A 55 4.88 4.01 3.76
N GLY A 56 5.34 3.58 2.58
CA GLY A 56 6.37 4.29 1.83
C GLY A 56 5.91 5.68 1.37
N LEU A 57 4.65 5.82 0.96
CA LEU A 57 4.09 7.10 0.56
C LEU A 57 3.91 8.04 1.76
N GLU A 58 3.39 7.53 2.88
CA GLU A 58 3.21 8.29 4.11
C GLU A 58 4.54 8.82 4.63
N GLN A 59 5.54 7.95 4.77
CA GLN A 59 6.90 8.35 5.19
C GLN A 59 7.53 9.35 4.23
N GLY A 60 7.40 9.13 2.92
CA GLY A 60 7.94 10.05 1.91
C GLY A 60 7.28 11.42 1.95
N LEU A 61 5.96 11.47 2.17
CA LEU A 61 5.21 12.72 2.25
C LEU A 61 5.52 13.48 3.54
N GLU A 62 5.62 12.79 4.68
CA GLU A 62 5.99 13.38 5.96
C GLU A 62 7.41 14.00 5.89
N GLN A 63 8.39 13.23 5.41
CA GLN A 63 9.75 13.72 5.23
C GLN A 63 9.83 14.89 4.25
N GLY A 64 9.11 14.81 3.12
CA GLY A 64 9.08 15.88 2.14
C GLY A 64 8.44 17.17 2.68
N LEU A 65 7.39 17.05 3.48
CA LEU A 65 6.71 18.19 4.10
C LEU A 65 7.56 18.83 5.19
N GLU A 66 8.19 18.04 6.05
CA GLU A 66 9.11 18.54 7.08
C GLU A 66 10.30 19.28 6.45
N GLN A 67 10.94 18.69 5.43
CA GLN A 67 12.03 19.33 4.69
C GLN A 67 11.58 20.62 4.00
N GLY A 68 10.40 20.62 3.39
CA GLY A 68 9.83 21.80 2.73
C GLY A 68 9.54 22.94 3.71
N LEU A 69 8.98 22.63 4.89
CA LEU A 69 8.72 23.62 5.93
C LEU A 69 10.02 24.21 6.49
N GLU A 70 11.04 23.38 6.73
CA GLU A 70 12.34 23.86 7.20
C GLU A 70 13.05 24.74 6.17
N GLN A 71 13.01 24.34 4.89
CA GLN A 71 13.55 25.16 3.80
C GLN A 71 12.82 26.50 3.69
N ALA A 72 11.49 26.52 3.80
CA ALA A 72 10.70 27.74 3.78
C ALA A 72 11.07 28.70 4.93
N LYS A 73 11.22 28.18 6.15
CA LYS A 73 11.69 28.98 7.31
C LYS A 73 13.06 29.62 7.04
N ILE A 74 14.00 28.85 6.49
CA ILE A 74 15.33 29.33 6.16
C ILE A 74 15.29 30.40 5.07
N GLU A 75 14.50 30.20 4.01
CA GLU A 75 14.33 31.19 2.95
C GLU A 75 13.72 32.50 3.45
N ASP A 76 12.70 32.40 4.31
CA ASP A 76 12.05 33.58 4.88
C ASP A 76 12.99 34.31 5.83
N ALA A 77 13.76 33.60 6.66
CA ALA A 77 14.82 34.20 7.48
C ALA A 77 15.86 34.95 6.63
N LYS A 78 16.31 34.37 5.51
CA LYS A 78 17.23 35.04 4.56
C LYS A 78 16.62 36.31 3.97
N LYS A 79 15.35 36.28 3.55
CA LYS A 79 14.65 37.45 3.01
C LYS A 79 14.50 38.54 4.07
N MET A 80 14.22 38.18 5.31
CA MET A 80 14.12 39.13 6.43
C MET A 80 15.48 39.76 6.76
N LEU A 81 16.56 38.97 6.80
CA LEU A 81 17.92 39.49 6.96
C LEU A 81 18.29 40.50 5.87
N GLN A 82 17.99 40.17 4.60
CA GLN A 82 18.23 41.08 3.46
C GLN A 82 17.44 42.39 3.56
N LYS A 83 16.27 42.36 4.19
CA LYS A 83 15.44 43.54 4.46
C LYS A 83 15.88 44.33 5.70
N GLY A 84 16.88 43.85 6.44
CA GLY A 84 17.44 44.52 7.61
C GLY A 84 16.67 44.29 8.91
N TYR A 85 15.86 43.22 9.01
CA TYR A 85 15.19 42.87 10.26
C TYR A 85 16.22 42.43 11.33
N PRO A 86 16.02 42.80 12.62
CA PRO A 86 16.85 42.32 13.71
C PRO A 86 16.83 40.79 13.84
N ILE A 87 17.98 40.19 14.17
CA ILE A 87 18.11 38.73 14.33
C ILE A 87 17.14 38.18 15.38
N VAL A 88 16.90 38.92 16.45
CA VAL A 88 15.97 38.55 17.53
C VAL A 88 14.54 38.40 16.99
N ASP A 89 14.07 39.38 16.21
CA ASP A 89 12.73 39.35 15.60
C ASP A 89 12.60 38.21 14.58
N ILE A 90 13.66 37.93 13.82
CA ILE A 90 13.69 36.82 12.85
C ILE A 90 13.60 35.48 13.58
N ALA A 91 14.32 35.31 14.70
CA ALA A 91 14.27 34.12 15.53
C ALA A 91 12.87 33.87 16.08
N GLU A 92 12.20 34.92 16.57
CA GLU A 92 10.83 34.85 17.08
C GLU A 92 9.82 34.47 15.98
N ILE A 93 9.94 35.05 14.79
CA ILE A 93 8.98 34.82 13.69
C ILE A 93 9.17 33.44 13.03
N THR A 94 10.42 33.05 12.79
CA THR A 94 10.73 31.82 12.02
C THR A 94 10.88 30.58 12.91
N GLY A 95 11.04 30.78 14.21
CA GLY A 95 11.35 29.73 15.18
C GLY A 95 12.75 29.14 15.04
N LEU A 96 13.62 29.76 14.23
CA LEU A 96 15.04 29.40 14.11
C LEU A 96 15.82 29.99 15.28
N ASN A 97 16.90 29.32 15.69
CA ASN A 97 17.79 29.88 16.69
C ASN A 97 18.71 30.96 16.08
N GLU A 98 19.21 31.86 16.91
CA GLU A 98 20.09 32.95 16.43
C GLU A 98 21.36 32.44 15.75
N ASP A 99 21.89 31.28 16.17
CA ASP A 99 23.09 30.68 15.59
C ASP A 99 22.85 30.15 14.17
N GLN A 100 21.68 29.59 13.91
CA GLN A 100 21.20 29.16 12.59
C GLN A 100 21.08 30.40 11.71
N ILE A 101 20.45 31.46 12.20
CA ILE A 101 20.26 32.71 11.45
C ILE A 101 21.62 33.37 11.13
N LYS A 102 22.56 33.41 12.08
CA LYS A 102 23.93 33.93 11.87
C LYS A 102 24.70 33.14 10.80
N LYS A 103 24.45 31.83 10.67
CA LYS A 103 25.03 31.00 9.60
C LYS A 103 24.43 31.26 8.21
N LEU A 104 23.30 31.96 8.12
CA LEU A 104 22.65 32.33 6.86
C LEU A 104 23.19 33.65 6.28
N THR A 105 24.01 34.39 7.04
CA THR A 105 24.67 35.63 6.65
C THR A 105 26.07 35.33 6.13
#